data_AF-A0A1J4MRT0-F1
#
_entry.id   AF-A0A1J4MRT0-F1
#
_cell.length_a   1.000
_cell.length_b   1.000
_cell.length_c   1.000
_cell.angle_alpha   90.00
_cell.angle_beta   90.00
_cell.angle_gamma   90.00
#
_symmetry.space_group_name_H-M   'P 1'
#
loop_
_entity.id
_entity.type
_entity.pdbx_description
1 polymer ?
#
loop_
_entity_poly.entity_id
_entity_poly.type
_entity_poly.pdbx_seq_one_letter_code
_entity_poly.pdbx_strand_id
1 'polypeptide(L)'
;MVTSSKAYEVNVAAATRDYYVVPRVEYRTVTGVQGPLVILDNVKFPRYNEIVRITLGDGSVREGQVLEVRGSRAVVQVFEGTTGIDNRSCRVEFSGDVLRMPITEDMLGRAFNGSGKPIDHGPAIFAEDYIDINGSPINPYCRVHPREMIQTGISAIDVMNSVVRGQKIPLFSAAGLPHNEIGAQICRQASLVSGKDVMDHSDDNFAVVFAAMGVNMETARFFRRDFEENGSMERVCLFLNLANDPTIERILTPKLALTTAEYLAYEKDLHVFVVMTDMSSYADALREVSAAREEVPGRRGYPGYMYTDLSTIYERAGRIEGRNGSITQFPILTMPNDDITHPIPDLTGYITEGQIFVDRALYNRQIYPPINVLPSLSRLMKSGIGVGLTREDHPSVSDQLYANYAIGQDIRAMMAVVGEEALSSDDLLYLEFTNKFESKFLSQGPYEKRDIFESLDLAWELLRTFPEDMLKKIKSDLLQKYYPRDRYIQQQTS
;
A
#
# COMPACT_ATOMS: atom_id res chain seq x y z
N MET A 1 -32.48 24.12 21.86
CA MET A 1 -31.72 23.77 23.08
C MET A 1 -32.36 22.53 23.68
N VAL A 2 -31.61 21.42 23.76
CA VAL A 2 -32.09 20.17 24.36
C VAL A 2 -32.21 20.40 25.87
N THR A 3 -33.36 20.07 26.48
CA THR A 3 -33.54 20.17 27.93
C THR A 3 -32.59 19.21 28.66
N SER A 4 -32.07 19.60 29.82
CA SER A 4 -31.11 18.82 30.61
C SER A 4 -31.58 17.39 30.92
N SER A 5 -32.89 17.19 31.12
CA SER A 5 -33.51 15.88 31.30
C SER A 5 -33.41 15.00 30.05
N LYS A 6 -33.62 15.58 28.87
CA LYS A 6 -33.58 14.88 27.59
C LYS A 6 -32.13 14.57 27.16
N ALA A 7 -31.19 15.44 27.52
CA ALA A 7 -29.77 15.16 27.38
C ALA A 7 -29.31 14.00 28.29
N TYR A 8 -29.80 13.95 29.54
CA TYR A 8 -29.53 12.84 30.46
C TYR A 8 -30.09 11.51 29.95
N GLU A 9 -31.35 11.48 29.48
CA GLU A 9 -31.94 10.27 28.90
C GLU A 9 -31.19 9.78 27.66
N VAL A 10 -30.76 10.69 26.78
CA VAL A 10 -29.93 10.36 25.61
C VAL A 10 -28.57 9.79 26.04
N ASN A 11 -27.98 10.33 27.11
CA ASN A 11 -26.68 9.87 27.62
C ASN A 11 -26.77 8.48 28.29
N VAL A 12 -27.82 8.24 29.08
CA VAL A 12 -28.10 6.92 29.67
C VAL A 12 -28.45 5.89 28.59
N ALA A 13 -29.23 6.29 27.58
CA ALA A 13 -29.53 5.44 26.45
C ALA A 13 -28.28 5.13 25.62
N ALA A 14 -27.37 6.10 25.41
CA ALA A 14 -26.09 5.87 24.74
C ALA A 14 -25.19 4.90 25.54
N ALA A 15 -25.13 5.05 26.86
CA ALA A 15 -24.36 4.15 27.74
C ALA A 15 -24.92 2.71 27.82
N THR A 16 -26.13 2.45 27.33
CA THR A 16 -26.77 1.11 27.37
C THR A 16 -27.11 0.53 26.01
N ARG A 17 -27.00 1.32 24.92
CA ARG A 17 -27.49 0.92 23.59
C ARG A 17 -26.66 -0.18 22.93
N ASP A 18 -25.35 -0.17 23.15
CA ASP A 18 -24.40 -0.92 22.32
C ASP A 18 -23.59 -1.98 23.10
N TYR A 19 -23.99 -2.29 24.35
CA TYR A 19 -23.35 -3.34 25.15
C TYR A 19 -24.08 -4.68 25.03
N TYR A 20 -23.32 -5.73 24.70
CA TYR A 20 -23.81 -7.10 24.78
C TYR A 20 -23.83 -7.58 26.23
N VAL A 21 -25.01 -7.60 26.84
CA VAL A 21 -25.23 -8.07 28.23
C VAL A 21 -25.53 -9.59 28.27
N VAL A 22 -25.71 -10.23 27.11
CA VAL A 22 -26.01 -11.67 27.02
C VAL A 22 -24.73 -12.47 27.33
N PRO A 23 -24.77 -13.45 28.25
CA PRO A 23 -23.61 -14.27 28.55
C PRO A 23 -23.20 -15.08 27.32
N ARG A 24 -21.90 -15.18 27.09
CA ARG A 24 -21.34 -15.96 26.00
C ARG A 24 -21.56 -17.46 26.25
N VAL A 25 -21.89 -18.18 25.19
CA VAL A 25 -22.19 -19.61 25.26
C VAL A 25 -20.91 -20.39 24.97
N GLU A 26 -20.55 -21.28 25.88
CA GLU A 26 -19.43 -22.21 25.74
C GLU A 26 -19.94 -23.56 25.20
N TYR A 27 -19.34 -24.02 24.10
CA TYR A 27 -19.64 -25.30 23.46
C TYR A 27 -18.45 -26.25 23.58
N ARG A 28 -18.73 -27.53 23.80
CA ARG A 28 -17.74 -28.63 23.78
C ARG A 28 -18.08 -29.67 22.72
N THR A 29 -18.74 -29.22 21.65
CA THR A 29 -19.32 -30.06 20.59
C THR A 29 -18.47 -29.99 19.31
N VAL A 30 -17.15 -30.05 19.47
CA VAL A 30 -16.22 -30.15 18.34
C VAL A 30 -16.39 -31.54 17.74
N THR A 31 -16.78 -31.60 16.47
CA THR A 31 -17.04 -32.86 15.75
C THR A 31 -15.82 -33.33 14.96
N GLY A 32 -15.05 -32.40 14.40
CA GLY A 32 -13.85 -32.73 13.64
C GLY A 32 -12.94 -31.54 13.41
N VAL A 33 -11.69 -31.85 13.06
CA VAL A 33 -10.64 -30.89 12.72
C VAL A 33 -10.04 -31.33 11.40
N GLN A 34 -9.99 -30.42 10.42
CA GLN A 34 -9.47 -30.67 9.07
C GLN A 34 -8.59 -29.50 8.63
N GLY A 35 -7.29 -29.73 8.50
CA GLY A 35 -6.34 -28.66 8.16
C GLY A 35 -6.48 -27.47 9.12
N PRO A 36 -6.71 -26.24 8.65
CA PRO A 36 -6.92 -25.05 9.49
C PRO A 36 -8.36 -24.89 10.04
N LEU A 37 -9.27 -25.82 9.73
CA LEU A 37 -10.70 -25.72 10.04
C LEU A 37 -11.09 -26.61 11.24
N VAL A 38 -11.99 -26.08 12.07
CA VAL A 38 -12.63 -26.76 13.19
C VAL A 38 -14.14 -26.76 12.98
N ILE A 39 -14.75 -27.93 13.02
CA ILE A 39 -16.18 -28.12 12.76
C ILE A 39 -16.90 -28.33 14.10
N LEU A 40 -17.90 -27.49 14.36
CA LEU A 40 -18.75 -27.52 15.54
C LEU A 40 -20.17 -27.94 15.15
N ASP A 41 -20.81 -28.75 15.98
CA ASP A 41 -22.23 -29.12 15.84
C ASP A 41 -23.04 -28.66 17.06
N ASN A 42 -24.36 -28.62 16.94
CA ASN A 42 -25.30 -28.15 17.97
C ASN A 42 -25.04 -26.71 18.47
N VAL A 43 -24.51 -25.83 17.61
CA VAL A 43 -24.36 -24.41 17.91
C VAL A 43 -25.69 -23.70 17.72
N LYS A 44 -26.09 -22.87 18.70
CA LYS A 44 -27.33 -22.10 18.64
C LYS A 44 -27.08 -20.77 17.94
N PHE A 45 -27.73 -20.57 16.79
CA PHE A 45 -27.70 -19.32 16.01
C PHE A 45 -26.30 -18.73 15.76
N PRO A 46 -25.33 -19.51 15.23
CA PRO A 46 -24.03 -18.96 14.90
C PRO A 46 -24.15 -17.89 13.81
N ARG A 47 -23.35 -16.82 13.90
CA ARG A 47 -23.31 -15.74 12.92
C ARG A 47 -22.12 -15.90 11.97
N TYR A 48 -22.27 -15.38 10.76
CA TYR A 48 -21.17 -15.33 9.79
C TYR A 48 -20.13 -14.29 10.21
N ASN A 49 -18.84 -14.57 10.01
CA ASN A 49 -17.71 -13.73 10.42
C ASN A 49 -17.60 -13.47 11.94
N GLU A 50 -18.33 -14.23 12.75
CA GLU A 50 -18.28 -14.14 14.21
C GLU A 50 -16.93 -14.62 14.74
N ILE A 51 -16.40 -13.94 15.75
CA ILE A 51 -15.18 -14.36 16.44
C ILE A 51 -15.50 -15.40 17.51
N VAL A 52 -14.67 -16.43 17.52
CA VAL A 52 -14.69 -17.48 18.53
C VAL A 52 -13.36 -17.58 19.25
N ARG A 53 -13.43 -17.92 20.53
CA ARG A 53 -12.28 -18.18 21.38
C ARG A 53 -12.23 -19.67 21.69
N ILE A 54 -11.14 -20.31 21.30
CA ILE A 54 -10.92 -21.74 21.50
C ILE A 54 -9.92 -21.90 22.64
N THR A 55 -10.36 -22.48 23.75
CA THR A 55 -9.48 -22.87 24.85
C THR A 55 -9.14 -24.34 24.71
N LEU A 56 -7.85 -24.65 24.56
CA LEU A 56 -7.32 -26.00 24.45
C LEU A 56 -7.26 -26.69 25.82
N GLY A 57 -7.06 -28.01 25.82
CA GLY A 57 -6.95 -28.80 27.05
C GLY A 57 -5.71 -28.46 27.90
N ASP A 58 -4.68 -27.88 27.30
CA ASP A 58 -3.49 -27.35 27.98
C ASP A 58 -3.70 -25.96 28.60
N GLY A 59 -4.87 -25.35 28.35
CA GLY A 59 -5.20 -23.99 28.80
C GLY A 59 -4.74 -22.89 27.84
N SER A 60 -4.07 -23.22 26.73
CA SER A 60 -3.76 -22.23 25.70
C SER A 60 -5.03 -21.75 25.00
N VAL A 61 -5.07 -20.46 24.68
CA VAL A 61 -6.22 -19.82 24.04
C VAL A 61 -5.84 -19.44 22.62
N ARG A 62 -6.70 -19.80 21.68
CA ARG A 62 -6.62 -19.47 20.25
C ARG A 62 -7.84 -18.69 19.82
N GLU A 63 -7.68 -17.90 18.78
CA GLU A 63 -8.76 -17.14 18.17
C GLU A 63 -9.13 -17.75 16.82
N GLY A 64 -10.40 -17.59 16.45
CA GLY A 64 -10.88 -18.06 15.16
C GLY A 64 -12.08 -17.29 14.69
N GLN A 65 -12.41 -17.47 13.43
CA GLN A 65 -13.53 -16.83 12.76
C GLN A 65 -14.48 -17.86 12.17
N VAL A 66 -15.78 -17.65 12.33
CA VAL A 66 -16.80 -18.47 11.67
C VAL A 66 -16.83 -18.15 10.19
N LEU A 67 -16.54 -19.15 9.36
CA LEU A 67 -16.55 -19.05 7.90
C LEU A 67 -17.87 -19.49 7.29
N GLU A 68 -18.48 -20.55 7.81
CA GLU A 68 -19.72 -21.08 7.24
C GLU A 68 -20.65 -21.56 8.32
N VAL A 69 -21.94 -21.32 8.11
CA VAL A 69 -23.01 -21.76 8.99
C VAL A 69 -24.05 -22.52 8.17
N ARG A 70 -24.37 -23.74 8.61
CA ARG A 70 -25.46 -24.53 8.03
C ARG A 70 -26.31 -25.13 9.14
N GLY A 71 -27.47 -24.51 9.38
CA GLY A 71 -28.38 -24.93 10.45
C GLY A 71 -27.70 -24.79 11.83
N SER A 72 -27.44 -25.92 12.50
CA SER A 72 -26.75 -25.98 13.79
C SER A 72 -25.25 -26.23 13.69
N ARG A 73 -24.71 -26.38 12.48
CA ARG A 73 -23.27 -26.60 12.24
C ARG A 73 -22.57 -25.29 11.90
N ALA A 74 -21.41 -25.09 12.52
CA ALA A 74 -20.53 -23.96 12.24
C ALA A 74 -19.14 -24.47 11.87
N VAL A 75 -18.58 -23.92 10.79
CA VAL A 75 -17.20 -24.14 10.38
C VAL A 75 -16.39 -22.92 10.81
N VAL A 76 -15.43 -23.16 11.70
CA VAL A 76 -14.55 -22.13 12.25
C VAL A 76 -13.16 -22.31 11.66
N GLN A 77 -12.54 -21.21 11.25
CA GLN A 77 -11.13 -21.17 10.90
C GLN A 77 -10.32 -20.63 12.08
N VAL A 78 -9.26 -21.35 12.49
CA VAL A 78 -8.42 -20.99 13.64
C VAL A 78 -7.18 -20.26 13.18
N PHE A 79 -6.91 -19.07 13.74
CA PHE A 79 -5.83 -18.20 13.29
C PHE A 79 -4.45 -18.81 13.55
N GLU A 80 -4.21 -19.32 14.77
CA GLU A 80 -2.92 -19.90 15.18
C GLU A 80 -2.73 -21.36 14.74
N GLY A 81 -3.64 -21.89 13.92
CA GLY A 81 -3.65 -23.27 13.46
C GLY A 81 -4.33 -24.24 14.44
N THR A 82 -4.41 -25.51 14.06
CA THR A 82 -5.25 -26.53 14.73
C THR A 82 -4.46 -27.58 15.51
N THR A 83 -3.14 -27.48 15.55
CA THR A 83 -2.26 -28.42 16.26
C THR A 83 -2.63 -28.49 17.74
N GLY A 84 -2.95 -29.67 18.26
CA GLY A 84 -3.30 -29.85 19.67
C GLY A 84 -4.77 -29.58 20.02
N ILE A 85 -5.64 -29.27 19.05
CA ILE A 85 -7.08 -29.22 19.28
C ILE A 85 -7.63 -30.65 19.37
N ASP A 86 -8.31 -30.94 20.48
CA ASP A 86 -8.93 -32.23 20.77
C ASP A 86 -10.46 -32.06 20.90
N ASN A 87 -11.22 -33.08 20.52
CA ASN A 87 -12.68 -33.01 20.52
C ASN A 87 -13.30 -33.07 21.93
N ARG A 88 -12.57 -33.58 22.93
CA ARG A 88 -13.12 -33.81 24.28
C ARG A 88 -12.78 -32.72 25.28
N SER A 89 -11.55 -32.22 25.21
CA SER A 89 -11.02 -31.28 26.19
C SER A 89 -11.12 -29.81 25.76
N CYS A 90 -11.27 -29.54 24.46
CA CYS A 90 -11.41 -28.17 23.96
C CYS A 90 -12.78 -27.57 24.25
N ARG A 91 -12.77 -26.26 24.50
CA ARG A 91 -13.93 -25.44 24.79
C ARG A 91 -13.94 -24.28 23.80
N VAL A 92 -15.08 -24.06 23.15
CA VAL A 92 -15.24 -22.99 22.18
C VAL A 92 -16.29 -22.01 22.67
N GLU A 93 -15.88 -20.79 22.90
CA GLU A 93 -16.73 -19.67 23.32
C GLU A 93 -17.02 -18.77 22.12
N PHE A 94 -18.30 -18.52 21.85
CA PHE A 94 -18.74 -17.63 20.78
C PHE A 94 -18.91 -16.20 21.31
N SER A 95 -18.27 -15.22 20.65
CA SER A 95 -18.26 -13.84 21.11
C SER A 95 -19.59 -13.11 20.89
N GLY A 96 -20.39 -13.53 19.89
CA GLY A 96 -21.63 -12.88 19.45
C GLY A 96 -21.44 -11.73 18.46
N ASP A 97 -20.20 -11.35 18.19
CA ASP A 97 -19.83 -10.18 17.39
C ASP A 97 -18.70 -10.50 16.40
N VAL A 98 -18.55 -9.62 15.42
CA VAL A 98 -17.48 -9.70 14.41
C VAL A 98 -16.14 -9.28 15.00
N LEU A 99 -15.05 -9.47 14.25
CA LEU A 99 -13.72 -9.03 14.67
C LEU A 99 -13.66 -7.51 14.71
N ARG A 100 -13.65 -6.96 15.92
CA ARG A 100 -13.42 -5.53 16.15
C ARG A 100 -12.04 -5.31 16.71
N MET A 101 -11.35 -4.33 16.15
CA MET A 101 -10.03 -3.93 16.59
C MET A 101 -10.15 -2.78 17.60
N PRO A 102 -9.44 -2.84 18.75
CA PRO A 102 -9.29 -1.68 19.62
C PRO A 102 -8.43 -0.64 18.92
N ILE A 103 -8.94 0.58 18.78
CA ILE A 103 -8.26 1.67 18.07
C ILE A 103 -8.08 2.87 18.99
N THR A 104 -6.93 3.51 18.86
CA THR A 104 -6.57 4.74 19.57
C THR A 104 -5.50 5.49 18.76
N GLU A 105 -5.35 6.77 19.04
CA GLU A 105 -4.28 7.60 18.48
C GLU A 105 -2.88 7.15 18.95
N ASP A 106 -2.77 6.59 20.16
CA ASP A 106 -1.54 6.05 20.77
C ASP A 106 -0.97 4.81 20.04
N MET A 107 -1.57 4.41 18.92
CA MET A 107 -1.04 3.35 18.04
C MET A 107 0.12 3.85 17.18
N LEU A 108 0.22 5.15 16.94
CA LEU A 108 1.40 5.76 16.33
C LEU A 108 2.62 5.58 17.23
N GLY A 109 3.78 5.22 16.67
CA GLY A 109 4.97 4.89 17.46
C GLY A 109 5.07 3.42 17.90
N ARG A 110 4.04 2.60 17.62
CA ARG A 110 3.95 1.23 18.14
C ARG A 110 4.06 0.17 17.04
N ALA A 111 4.47 -1.02 17.48
CA ALA A 111 4.55 -2.20 16.64
C ALA A 111 3.61 -3.31 17.14
N PHE A 112 2.83 -3.86 16.21
CA PHE A 112 1.85 -4.92 16.43
C PHE A 112 2.16 -6.13 15.54
N ASN A 113 1.69 -7.31 15.95
CA ASN A 113 1.70 -8.50 15.10
C ASN A 113 0.52 -8.51 14.11
N GLY A 114 0.44 -9.53 13.27
CA GLY A 114 -0.66 -9.72 12.30
C GLY A 114 -2.05 -9.95 12.92
N SER A 115 -2.13 -10.15 14.24
CA SER A 115 -3.37 -10.26 15.01
C SER A 115 -3.68 -8.99 15.83
N GLY A 116 -2.91 -7.90 15.68
CA GLY A 116 -3.12 -6.64 16.40
C GLY A 116 -2.63 -6.63 17.85
N LYS A 117 -1.86 -7.65 18.28
CA LYS A 117 -1.25 -7.71 19.61
C LYS A 117 0.10 -6.98 19.59
N PRO A 118 0.44 -6.17 20.61
CA PRO A 118 1.68 -5.41 20.63
C PRO A 118 2.92 -6.34 20.73
N ILE A 119 3.96 -6.04 19.95
CA ILE A 119 5.24 -6.78 19.90
C ILE A 119 6.44 -5.95 20.37
N ASP A 120 6.21 -4.69 20.70
CA ASP A 120 7.20 -3.72 21.21
C ASP A 120 7.45 -3.84 22.73
N HIS A 121 6.89 -4.85 23.39
CA HIS A 121 6.87 -5.02 24.85
C HIS A 121 6.20 -3.86 25.63
N GLY A 122 5.45 -2.99 24.93
CA GLY A 122 4.63 -1.98 25.56
C GLY A 122 3.35 -2.57 26.19
N PRO A 123 2.60 -1.76 26.96
CA PRO A 123 1.33 -2.19 27.55
C PRO A 123 0.28 -2.49 26.47
N ALA A 124 -0.81 -3.14 26.88
CA ALA A 124 -1.98 -3.28 26.01
C ALA A 124 -2.54 -1.89 25.66
N ILE A 125 -3.08 -1.77 24.45
CA ILE A 125 -3.69 -0.53 23.97
C ILE A 125 -4.95 -0.22 24.80
N PHE A 126 -5.08 1.03 25.23
CA PHE A 126 -6.33 1.53 25.77
C PHE A 126 -7.19 2.07 24.62
N ALA A 127 -8.27 1.36 24.29
CA ALA A 127 -9.09 1.67 23.13
C ALA A 127 -9.94 2.93 23.36
N GLU A 128 -9.93 3.86 22.41
CA GLU A 128 -10.93 4.92 22.30
C GLU A 128 -12.24 4.35 21.73
N ASP A 129 -12.14 3.49 20.70
CA ASP A 129 -13.28 2.80 20.09
C ASP A 129 -12.91 1.39 19.59
N TYR A 130 -13.93 0.60 19.28
CA TYR A 130 -13.83 -0.74 18.69
C TYR A 130 -14.48 -0.77 17.31
N ILE A 131 -13.65 -0.73 16.26
CA ILE A 131 -14.10 -0.66 14.87
C ILE A 131 -13.99 -2.04 14.19
N ASP A 132 -14.96 -2.40 13.35
CA ASP A 132 -14.90 -3.60 12.51
C ASP A 132 -13.77 -3.50 11.49
N ILE A 133 -12.92 -4.53 11.45
CA ILE A 133 -11.74 -4.58 10.57
C ILE A 133 -12.10 -4.62 9.08
N ASN A 134 -13.32 -5.07 8.74
CA ASN A 134 -13.76 -5.14 7.35
C ASN A 134 -13.99 -3.73 6.75
N GLY A 135 -14.08 -2.70 7.61
CA GLY A 135 -14.33 -1.34 7.20
C GLY A 135 -15.73 -1.14 6.63
N SER A 136 -15.98 0.04 6.08
CA SER A 136 -17.24 0.38 5.42
C SER A 136 -17.01 0.90 4.01
N PRO A 137 -17.85 0.53 3.04
CA PRO A 137 -17.73 1.07 1.69
C PRO A 137 -18.01 2.58 1.69
N ILE A 138 -17.08 3.36 1.14
CA ILE A 138 -17.23 4.82 1.02
C ILE A 138 -18.22 5.13 -0.11
N ASN A 139 -19.22 5.97 0.18
CA ASN A 139 -20.19 6.42 -0.82
C ASN A 139 -19.47 7.18 -1.97
N PRO A 140 -19.60 6.75 -3.24
CA PRO A 140 -18.96 7.41 -4.38
C PRO A 140 -19.31 8.89 -4.54
N TYR A 141 -20.52 9.32 -4.16
CA TYR A 141 -20.92 10.73 -4.28
C TYR A 141 -20.14 11.64 -3.32
N CYS A 142 -19.78 11.13 -2.15
CA CYS A 142 -19.03 11.87 -1.13
C CYS A 142 -17.51 11.79 -1.34
N ARG A 143 -17.02 11.13 -2.40
CA ARG A 143 -15.59 11.03 -2.69
C ARG A 143 -15.12 12.28 -3.43
N VAL A 144 -14.02 12.87 -2.96
CA VAL A 144 -13.38 14.02 -3.60
C VAL A 144 -12.26 13.53 -4.52
N HIS A 145 -12.18 14.10 -5.72
CA HIS A 145 -11.12 13.76 -6.67
C HIS A 145 -9.74 14.22 -6.17
N PRO A 146 -8.74 13.32 -6.08
CA PRO A 146 -7.36 13.67 -5.73
C PRO A 146 -6.73 14.71 -6.67
N ARG A 147 -6.03 15.71 -6.14
CA ARG A 147 -5.31 16.73 -6.93
C ARG A 147 -3.94 17.12 -6.39
N GLU A 148 -3.68 16.93 -5.10
CA GLU A 148 -2.39 17.29 -4.49
C GLU A 148 -1.36 16.19 -4.77
N MET A 149 -0.20 16.56 -5.30
CA MET A 149 0.90 15.61 -5.52
C MET A 149 1.64 15.32 -4.21
N ILE A 150 1.99 14.05 -4.01
CA ILE A 150 2.93 13.62 -2.99
C ILE A 150 4.32 13.57 -3.63
N GLN A 151 5.27 14.24 -2.99
CA GLN A 151 6.67 14.18 -3.34
C GLN A 151 7.29 12.99 -2.63
N THR A 152 7.71 12.00 -3.40
CA THR A 152 8.36 10.79 -2.88
C THR A 152 9.87 10.97 -2.70
N GLY A 153 10.46 11.98 -3.35
CA GLY A 153 11.89 12.23 -3.36
C GLY A 153 12.63 11.42 -4.42
N ILE A 154 11.96 10.50 -5.12
CA ILE A 154 12.52 9.66 -6.19
C ILE A 154 12.17 10.27 -7.54
N SER A 155 13.16 10.71 -8.31
CA SER A 155 12.99 11.37 -9.61
C SER A 155 12.14 10.57 -10.60
N ALA A 156 12.37 9.26 -10.68
CA ALA A 156 11.64 8.35 -11.58
C ALA A 156 10.15 8.24 -11.24
N ILE A 157 9.78 8.38 -9.96
CA ILE A 157 8.38 8.36 -9.52
C ILE A 157 7.80 9.76 -9.68
N ASP A 158 8.47 10.77 -9.12
CA ASP A 158 7.93 12.12 -9.04
C ASP A 158 7.71 12.79 -10.42
N VAL A 159 8.62 12.58 -11.40
CA VAL A 159 8.52 13.21 -12.73
C VAL A 159 7.78 12.35 -13.76
N MET A 160 7.98 11.02 -13.73
CA MET A 160 7.42 10.13 -14.77
C MET A 160 6.08 9.52 -14.36
N ASN A 161 5.88 9.27 -13.06
CA ASN A 161 4.72 8.54 -12.55
C ASN A 161 4.21 9.17 -11.24
N SER A 162 3.97 10.48 -11.26
CA SER A 162 3.68 11.25 -10.05
C SER A 162 2.53 10.64 -9.26
N VAL A 163 2.71 10.54 -7.94
CA VAL A 163 1.72 10.00 -7.01
C VAL A 163 0.86 11.14 -6.47
N VAL A 164 -0.46 10.95 -6.46
CA VAL A 164 -1.42 11.91 -5.94
C VAL A 164 -1.93 11.46 -4.59
N ARG A 165 -2.20 12.42 -3.71
CA ARG A 165 -2.76 12.19 -2.38
C ARG A 165 -4.16 11.56 -2.44
N GLY A 166 -4.31 10.37 -1.88
CA GLY A 166 -5.52 9.57 -1.98
C GLY A 166 -5.50 8.53 -3.11
N GLN A 167 -4.42 8.48 -3.90
CA GLN A 167 -4.23 7.49 -4.97
C GLN A 167 -3.87 6.12 -4.40
N LYS A 168 -4.23 5.09 -5.16
CA LYS A 168 -3.77 3.71 -4.96
C LYS A 168 -2.82 3.32 -6.10
N ILE A 169 -1.53 3.23 -5.80
CA ILE A 169 -0.48 2.91 -6.78
C ILE A 169 0.43 1.79 -6.26
N PRO A 170 0.44 0.61 -6.90
CA PRO A 170 1.26 -0.51 -6.50
C PRO A 170 2.70 -0.38 -7.02
N LEU A 171 3.62 -1.06 -6.34
CA LEU A 171 4.97 -1.34 -6.82
C LEU A 171 5.08 -2.82 -7.18
N PHE A 172 5.29 -3.09 -8.46
CA PHE A 172 5.50 -4.42 -9.02
C PHE A 172 7.00 -4.70 -9.02
N SER A 173 7.39 -5.67 -8.20
CA SER A 173 8.77 -6.11 -8.05
C SER A 173 8.90 -7.59 -8.37
N ALA A 174 10.09 -8.12 -8.20
CA ALA A 174 10.38 -9.55 -8.26
C ALA A 174 11.29 -9.98 -7.12
N ALA A 175 11.36 -11.30 -6.91
CA ALA A 175 12.25 -11.90 -5.92
C ALA A 175 13.72 -11.52 -6.21
N GLY A 176 14.38 -10.97 -5.19
CA GLY A 176 15.78 -10.53 -5.24
C GLY A 176 16.01 -9.08 -5.69
N LEU A 177 14.95 -8.32 -6.00
CA LEU A 177 15.04 -6.89 -6.33
C LEU A 177 14.88 -6.01 -5.08
N PRO A 178 15.43 -4.78 -5.06
CA PRO A 178 15.49 -3.92 -3.88
C PRO A 178 14.19 -3.12 -3.63
N HIS A 179 13.05 -3.81 -3.60
CA HIS A 179 11.73 -3.18 -3.41
C HIS A 179 11.48 -2.73 -1.98
N ASN A 180 12.09 -3.40 -1.00
CA ASN A 180 11.96 -3.03 0.40
C ASN A 180 12.71 -1.72 0.68
N GLU A 181 13.88 -1.57 0.08
CA GLU A 181 14.70 -0.36 0.16
C GLU A 181 13.99 0.83 -0.50
N ILE A 182 13.37 0.62 -1.67
CA ILE A 182 12.54 1.65 -2.32
C ILE A 182 11.35 2.01 -1.44
N GLY A 183 10.63 1.01 -0.89
CA GLY A 183 9.51 1.24 0.01
C GLY A 183 9.91 2.05 1.25
N ALA A 184 11.04 1.71 1.87
CA ALA A 184 11.60 2.44 3.00
C ALA A 184 12.00 3.87 2.62
N GLN A 185 12.66 4.05 1.45
CA GLN A 185 13.01 5.37 0.94
C GLN A 185 11.78 6.28 0.76
N ILE A 186 10.72 5.75 0.16
CA ILE A 186 9.46 6.49 -0.01
C ILE A 186 8.88 6.85 1.35
N CYS A 187 8.82 5.92 2.31
CA CYS A 187 8.29 6.22 3.66
C CYS A 187 9.08 7.33 4.38
N ARG A 188 10.40 7.40 4.21
CA ARG A 188 11.24 8.44 4.82
C ARG A 188 11.08 9.80 4.16
N GLN A 189 10.92 9.82 2.85
CA GLN A 189 11.01 11.03 2.03
C GLN A 189 9.66 11.61 1.65
N ALA A 190 8.58 10.80 1.77
CA ALA A 190 7.22 11.20 1.47
C ALA A 190 6.84 12.47 2.22
N SER A 191 6.58 13.52 1.45
CA SER A 191 6.15 14.82 1.94
C SER A 191 5.22 15.44 0.91
N LEU A 192 4.43 16.44 1.31
CA LEU A 192 3.67 17.23 0.35
C LEU A 192 4.63 18.16 -0.39
N VAL A 193 4.40 18.37 -1.69
CA VAL A 193 5.10 19.42 -2.44
C VAL A 193 4.79 20.77 -1.77
N SER A 194 5.81 21.52 -1.38
CA SER A 194 5.63 22.82 -0.71
C SER A 194 4.86 23.79 -1.60
N GLY A 195 3.58 24.00 -1.27
CA GLY A 195 2.67 24.94 -1.91
C GLY A 195 2.39 26.15 -1.00
N LYS A 196 1.53 27.07 -1.47
CA LYS A 196 1.23 28.34 -0.76
C LYS A 196 0.28 28.21 0.44
N ASP A 197 -0.37 27.06 0.65
CA ASP A 197 -1.45 26.91 1.63
C ASP A 197 -0.93 26.38 2.98
N VAL A 198 -0.49 27.33 3.82
CA VAL A 198 0.19 27.17 5.13
C VAL A 198 -0.55 26.29 6.15
N MET A 199 -1.84 25.96 5.95
CA MET A 199 -2.67 25.25 6.93
C MET A 199 -2.62 23.72 6.81
N ASP A 200 -2.30 23.15 5.63
CA ASP A 200 -2.21 21.70 5.40
C ASP A 200 -0.73 21.20 5.36
N HIS A 201 0.23 22.10 5.54
CA HIS A 201 1.67 21.83 5.35
C HIS A 201 2.46 21.53 6.63
N SER A 202 1.81 21.29 7.77
CA SER A 202 2.55 20.79 8.93
C SER A 202 2.96 19.34 8.68
N ASP A 203 4.27 19.07 8.64
CA ASP A 203 4.83 17.71 8.59
C ASP A 203 4.29 16.80 9.71
N ASP A 204 3.74 17.39 10.77
CA ASP A 204 3.10 16.71 11.89
C ASP A 204 1.73 16.08 11.54
N ASN A 205 1.12 16.43 10.41
CA ASN A 205 -0.15 15.84 9.96
C ASN A 205 0.04 14.59 9.09
N PHE A 206 1.27 14.15 8.85
CA PHE A 206 1.57 12.98 8.01
C PHE A 206 1.88 11.75 8.88
N ALA A 207 1.11 10.69 8.69
CA ALA A 207 1.28 9.42 9.40
C ALA A 207 1.53 8.28 8.40
N VAL A 208 2.36 7.32 8.78
CA VAL A 208 2.66 6.16 7.95
C VAL A 208 2.12 4.92 8.64
N VAL A 209 1.32 4.13 7.93
CA VAL A 209 0.89 2.81 8.40
C VAL A 209 1.57 1.77 7.55
N PHE A 210 2.38 0.93 8.18
CA PHE A 210 3.16 -0.07 7.50
C PHE A 210 2.64 -1.46 7.85
N ALA A 211 2.30 -2.25 6.85
CA ALA A 211 1.81 -3.62 7.01
C ALA A 211 2.73 -4.60 6.31
N ALA A 212 3.40 -5.45 7.09
CA ALA A 212 4.26 -6.52 6.61
C ALA A 212 3.55 -7.87 6.73
N MET A 213 3.48 -8.65 5.66
CA MET A 213 2.77 -9.92 5.54
C MET A 213 3.72 -10.98 5.00
N GLY A 214 3.97 -12.02 5.80
CA GLY A 214 4.85 -13.12 5.40
C GLY A 214 6.29 -12.72 5.13
N VAL A 215 6.78 -11.64 5.74
CA VAL A 215 8.14 -11.15 5.50
C VAL A 215 9.17 -11.94 6.30
N ASN A 216 10.40 -12.00 5.78
CA ASN A 216 11.52 -12.60 6.50
C ASN A 216 11.91 -11.74 7.71
N MET A 217 12.50 -12.38 8.72
CA MET A 217 13.00 -11.70 9.92
C MET A 217 14.02 -10.60 9.59
N GLU A 218 14.86 -10.80 8.58
CA GLU A 218 15.83 -9.79 8.13
C GLU A 218 15.13 -8.54 7.56
N THR A 219 14.11 -8.73 6.74
CA THR A 219 13.29 -7.64 6.18
C THR A 219 12.54 -6.88 7.28
N ALA A 220 11.93 -7.60 8.24
CA ALA A 220 11.25 -6.97 9.37
C ALA A 220 12.22 -6.14 10.23
N ARG A 221 13.43 -6.66 10.49
CA ARG A 221 14.49 -5.92 11.20
C ARG A 221 14.99 -4.72 10.41
N PHE A 222 15.11 -4.85 9.09
CA PHE A 222 15.50 -3.75 8.21
C PHE A 222 14.55 -2.57 8.35
N PHE A 223 13.23 -2.79 8.17
CA PHE A 223 12.24 -1.72 8.30
C PHE A 223 12.20 -1.11 9.69
N ARG A 224 12.23 -1.95 10.73
CA ARG A 224 12.21 -1.46 12.12
C ARG A 224 13.44 -0.59 12.41
N ARG A 225 14.63 -1.05 12.04
CA ARG A 225 15.87 -0.30 12.23
C ARG A 225 15.86 1.01 11.43
N ASP A 226 15.37 0.97 10.20
CA ASP A 226 15.27 2.15 9.35
C ASP A 226 14.35 3.20 9.97
N PHE A 227 13.18 2.81 10.48
CA PHE A 227 12.27 3.76 11.13
C PHE A 227 12.78 4.28 12.49
N GLU A 228 13.52 3.45 13.24
CA GLU A 228 14.19 3.85 14.49
C GLU A 228 15.34 4.84 14.24
N GLU A 229 16.21 4.58 13.25
CA GLU A 229 17.38 5.43 12.95
C GLU A 229 17.00 6.80 12.37
N ASN A 230 15.92 6.87 11.59
CA ASN A 230 15.49 8.11 10.94
C ASN A 230 14.56 8.97 11.81
N GLY A 231 14.24 8.54 13.04
CA GLY A 231 13.35 9.27 13.96
C GLY A 231 11.89 9.31 13.51
N SER A 232 11.52 8.60 12.44
CA SER A 232 10.15 8.56 11.92
C SER A 232 9.23 7.64 12.73
N MET A 233 9.78 6.83 13.64
CA MET A 233 9.02 5.85 14.41
C MET A 233 7.79 6.45 15.09
N GLU A 234 7.89 7.65 15.69
CA GLU A 234 6.77 8.33 16.39
C GLU A 234 5.54 8.55 15.50
N ARG A 235 5.74 8.64 14.17
CA ARG A 235 4.67 8.85 13.17
C ARG A 235 4.27 7.58 12.44
N VAL A 236 4.88 6.44 12.78
CA VAL A 236 4.69 5.16 12.08
C VAL A 236 3.94 4.18 12.99
N CYS A 237 2.89 3.56 12.46
CA CYS A 237 2.28 2.38 13.06
C CYS A 237 2.69 1.13 12.26
N LEU A 238 3.38 0.19 12.91
CA LEU A 238 3.90 -1.03 12.27
C LEU A 238 3.00 -2.22 12.60
N PHE A 239 2.52 -2.92 11.57
CA PHE A 239 1.96 -4.27 11.67
C PHE A 239 2.92 -5.24 11.01
N LEU A 240 3.46 -6.18 11.79
CA LEU A 240 4.45 -7.15 11.31
C LEU A 240 3.91 -8.57 11.47
N ASN A 241 3.69 -9.24 10.34
CA ASN A 241 3.49 -10.68 10.27
C ASN A 241 4.69 -11.31 9.56
N LEU A 242 5.40 -12.17 10.29
CA LEU A 242 6.59 -12.84 9.82
C LEU A 242 6.25 -14.11 9.04
N ALA A 243 7.22 -14.62 8.26
CA ALA A 243 7.04 -15.86 7.51
C ALA A 243 6.76 -17.10 8.39
N ASN A 244 7.20 -17.10 9.66
CA ASN A 244 6.93 -18.15 10.64
C ASN A 244 5.57 -18.01 11.34
N ASP A 245 4.92 -16.85 11.21
CA ASP A 245 3.60 -16.62 11.78
C ASP A 245 2.51 -17.28 10.91
N PRO A 246 1.34 -17.61 11.48
CA PRO A 246 0.29 -18.30 10.76
C PRO A 246 -0.18 -17.57 9.51
N THR A 247 -0.55 -18.33 8.47
CA THR A 247 -0.93 -17.76 7.17
C THR A 247 -2.24 -16.99 7.22
N ILE A 248 -3.13 -17.31 8.17
CA ILE A 248 -4.41 -16.63 8.32
C ILE A 248 -4.25 -15.21 8.87
N GLU A 249 -3.25 -14.97 9.73
CA GLU A 249 -2.92 -13.61 10.19
C GLU A 249 -2.55 -12.70 9.03
N ARG A 250 -1.97 -13.23 7.93
CA ARG A 250 -1.67 -12.46 6.72
C ARG A 250 -2.93 -11.88 6.07
N ILE A 251 -4.06 -12.58 6.18
CA ILE A 251 -5.34 -12.13 5.62
C ILE A 251 -5.92 -10.98 6.47
N LEU A 252 -5.67 -11.01 7.79
CA LEU A 252 -6.16 -9.99 8.73
C LEU A 252 -5.27 -8.75 8.77
N THR A 253 -3.96 -8.91 8.65
CA THR A 253 -2.95 -7.85 8.73
C THR A 253 -3.30 -6.60 7.89
N PRO A 254 -3.62 -6.68 6.58
CA PRO A 254 -3.94 -5.51 5.79
C PRO A 254 -5.27 -4.86 6.22
N LYS A 255 -6.24 -5.66 6.71
CA LYS A 255 -7.51 -5.15 7.24
C LYS A 255 -7.30 -4.35 8.53
N LEU A 256 -6.45 -4.84 9.44
CA LEU A 256 -6.05 -4.13 10.67
C LEU A 256 -5.34 -2.82 10.35
N ALA A 257 -4.37 -2.86 9.43
CA ALA A 257 -3.63 -1.69 8.98
C ALA A 257 -4.56 -0.63 8.35
N LEU A 258 -5.45 -1.04 7.45
CA LEU A 258 -6.37 -0.11 6.80
C LEU A 258 -7.43 0.45 7.75
N THR A 259 -7.87 -0.31 8.75
CA THR A 259 -8.83 0.20 9.75
C THR A 259 -8.17 1.24 10.65
N THR A 260 -6.90 1.02 11.01
CA THR A 260 -6.09 2.03 11.71
C THR A 260 -5.88 3.27 10.83
N ALA A 261 -5.60 3.08 9.53
CA ALA A 261 -5.45 4.19 8.59
C ALA A 261 -6.74 4.99 8.40
N GLU A 262 -7.90 4.34 8.35
CA GLU A 262 -9.21 5.00 8.25
C GLU A 262 -9.54 5.82 9.48
N TYR A 263 -9.25 5.31 10.67
CA TYR A 263 -9.41 6.06 11.90
C TYR A 263 -8.53 7.30 11.91
N LEU A 264 -7.23 7.14 11.67
CA LEU A 264 -6.27 8.25 11.65
C LEU A 264 -6.62 9.29 10.58
N ALA A 265 -7.02 8.86 9.38
CA ALA A 265 -7.33 9.77 8.29
C ALA A 265 -8.68 10.46 8.47
N TYR A 266 -9.73 9.72 8.80
CA TYR A 266 -11.07 10.26 8.74
C TYR A 266 -11.57 10.77 10.09
N GLU A 267 -11.08 10.27 11.23
CA GLU A 267 -11.50 10.77 12.56
C GLU A 267 -10.53 11.77 13.16
N LYS A 268 -9.23 11.62 12.87
CA LYS A 268 -8.17 12.53 13.34
C LYS A 268 -7.66 13.50 12.25
N ASP A 269 -8.26 13.47 11.06
CA ASP A 269 -7.93 14.34 9.92
C ASP A 269 -6.47 14.27 9.43
N LEU A 270 -5.76 13.18 9.73
CA LEU A 270 -4.37 12.99 9.32
C LEU A 270 -4.24 12.56 7.85
N HIS A 271 -3.06 12.78 7.28
CA HIS A 271 -2.70 12.33 5.95
C HIS A 271 -1.94 11.03 6.08
N VAL A 272 -2.61 9.92 5.78
CA VAL A 272 -2.07 8.58 6.01
C VAL A 272 -1.50 8.02 4.72
N PHE A 273 -0.24 7.58 4.77
CA PHE A 273 0.41 6.82 3.72
C PHE A 273 0.55 5.37 4.15
N VAL A 274 -0.18 4.48 3.47
CA VAL A 274 -0.24 3.07 3.82
C VAL A 274 0.67 2.28 2.89
N VAL A 275 1.66 1.60 3.44
CA VAL A 275 2.53 0.67 2.70
C VAL A 275 2.21 -0.75 3.12
N MET A 276 1.93 -1.61 2.14
CA MET A 276 1.59 -3.01 2.38
C MET A 276 2.58 -3.89 1.62
N THR A 277 3.31 -4.76 2.30
CA THR A 277 4.30 -5.68 1.69
C THR A 277 4.20 -7.04 2.37
N ASP A 278 4.07 -8.20 1.73
CA ASP A 278 3.98 -8.44 0.30
C ASP A 278 2.56 -8.93 -0.04
N MET A 279 1.90 -8.27 -1.00
CA MET A 279 0.56 -8.68 -1.47
C MET A 279 0.58 -10.06 -2.15
N SER A 280 1.73 -10.55 -2.62
CA SER A 280 1.85 -11.92 -3.12
C SER A 280 1.74 -12.95 -2.00
N SER A 281 2.31 -12.66 -0.83
CA SER A 281 2.15 -13.50 0.37
C SER A 281 0.72 -13.51 0.88
N TYR A 282 -0.01 -12.40 0.75
CA TYR A 282 -1.45 -12.33 1.02
C TYR A 282 -2.24 -13.25 0.05
N ALA A 283 -1.98 -13.14 -1.25
CA ALA A 283 -2.69 -13.94 -2.26
C ALA A 283 -2.41 -15.44 -2.12
N ASP A 284 -1.19 -15.82 -1.75
CA ASP A 284 -0.82 -17.22 -1.49
C ASP A 284 -1.49 -17.78 -0.23
N ALA A 285 -1.63 -16.96 0.83
CA ALA A 285 -2.41 -17.33 2.01
C ALA A 285 -3.89 -17.52 1.65
N LEU A 286 -4.46 -16.62 0.84
CA LEU A 286 -5.84 -16.74 0.36
C LEU A 286 -6.05 -18.02 -0.46
N ARG A 287 -5.07 -18.38 -1.30
CA ARG A 287 -5.06 -19.65 -2.05
C ARG A 287 -5.04 -20.86 -1.13
N GLU A 288 -4.20 -20.86 -0.09
CA GLU A 288 -4.10 -21.96 0.87
C GLU A 288 -5.44 -22.18 1.61
N VAL A 289 -6.08 -21.09 2.04
CA VAL A 289 -7.40 -21.16 2.70
C VAL A 289 -8.46 -21.69 1.75
N SER A 290 -8.48 -21.24 0.49
CA SER A 290 -9.42 -21.73 -0.52
C SER A 290 -9.22 -23.22 -0.84
N ALA A 291 -7.97 -23.66 -0.94
CA ALA A 291 -7.63 -25.07 -1.18
C ALA A 291 -8.02 -25.96 0.01
N ALA A 292 -7.81 -25.50 1.25
CA ALA A 292 -8.24 -26.20 2.45
C ALA A 292 -9.77 -26.34 2.56
N ARG A 293 -10.52 -25.48 1.87
CA ARG A 293 -11.99 -25.50 1.79
C ARG A 293 -12.51 -26.33 0.61
N GLU A 294 -11.63 -26.91 -0.20
CA GLU A 294 -11.98 -27.63 -1.43
C GLU A 294 -12.87 -26.81 -2.39
N GLU A 295 -12.66 -25.49 -2.43
CA GLU A 295 -13.37 -24.61 -3.36
C GLU A 295 -12.92 -24.85 -4.80
N VAL A 296 -13.78 -24.51 -5.76
CA VAL A 296 -13.42 -24.58 -7.18
C VAL A 296 -12.31 -23.55 -7.47
N PRO A 297 -11.11 -23.99 -7.88
CA PRO A 297 -9.99 -23.08 -8.10
C PRO A 297 -10.21 -22.27 -9.39
N GLY A 298 -9.73 -21.03 -9.38
CA GLY A 298 -9.63 -20.17 -10.55
C GLY A 298 -8.29 -20.32 -11.28
N ARG A 299 -7.85 -19.23 -11.94
CA ARG A 299 -6.60 -19.22 -12.73
C ARG A 299 -5.38 -19.49 -11.82
N ARG A 300 -4.53 -20.43 -12.22
CA ARG A 300 -3.31 -20.85 -11.47
C ARG A 300 -3.58 -21.27 -10.01
N GLY A 301 -4.78 -21.76 -9.70
CA GLY A 301 -5.13 -22.27 -8.37
C GLY A 301 -5.63 -21.22 -7.37
N TYR A 302 -5.59 -19.91 -7.70
CA TYR A 302 -6.13 -18.85 -6.85
C TYR A 302 -7.67 -18.90 -6.79
N PRO A 303 -8.30 -18.43 -5.70
CA PRO A 303 -9.76 -18.42 -5.58
C PRO A 303 -10.43 -17.52 -6.63
N GLY A 304 -11.63 -17.90 -7.06
CA GLY A 304 -12.42 -17.11 -8.01
C GLY A 304 -12.82 -15.72 -7.51
N TYR A 305 -12.85 -15.51 -6.19
CA TYR A 305 -13.18 -14.22 -5.55
C TYR A 305 -11.95 -13.34 -5.27
N MET A 306 -10.74 -13.72 -5.70
CA MET A 306 -9.52 -12.95 -5.43
C MET A 306 -9.62 -11.48 -5.91
N TYR A 307 -10.29 -11.24 -7.04
CA TYR A 307 -10.53 -9.87 -7.53
C TYR A 307 -11.33 -9.03 -6.54
N THR A 308 -12.45 -9.57 -6.05
CA THR A 308 -13.31 -8.89 -5.08
C THR A 308 -12.57 -8.67 -3.77
N ASP A 309 -11.83 -9.68 -3.31
CA ASP A 309 -11.11 -9.62 -2.04
C ASP A 309 -10.00 -8.56 -2.07
N LEU A 310 -9.17 -8.52 -3.12
CA LEU A 310 -8.20 -7.43 -3.33
C LEU A 310 -8.88 -6.06 -3.46
N SER A 311 -10.06 -6.00 -4.10
CA SER A 311 -10.82 -4.75 -4.22
C SER A 311 -11.27 -4.21 -2.86
N THR A 312 -11.65 -5.07 -1.92
CA THR A 312 -12.04 -4.63 -0.57
C THR A 312 -10.89 -3.96 0.20
N ILE A 313 -9.65 -4.29 -0.13
CA ILE A 313 -8.44 -3.69 0.45
C ILE A 313 -8.10 -2.39 -0.30
N TYR A 314 -7.96 -2.46 -1.63
CA TYR A 314 -7.47 -1.34 -2.43
C TYR A 314 -8.46 -0.17 -2.53
N GLU A 315 -9.77 -0.41 -2.53
CA GLU A 315 -10.78 0.65 -2.64
C GLU A 315 -11.04 1.43 -1.35
N ARG A 316 -10.30 1.14 -0.26
CA ARG A 316 -10.33 1.92 1.00
C ARG A 316 -9.50 3.21 0.94
N ALA A 317 -8.72 3.40 -0.13
CA ALA A 317 -7.97 4.63 -0.39
C ALA A 317 -8.89 5.78 -0.86
N GLY A 318 -8.49 7.02 -0.59
CA GLY A 318 -9.14 8.20 -1.15
C GLY A 318 -9.28 9.38 -0.18
N ARG A 319 -10.14 10.32 -0.58
CA ARG A 319 -10.54 11.52 0.18
C ARG A 319 -12.06 11.62 0.24
N ILE A 320 -12.56 12.08 1.37
CA ILE A 320 -14.00 12.23 1.64
C ILE A 320 -14.33 13.72 1.75
N GLU A 321 -15.45 14.13 1.17
CA GLU A 321 -15.94 15.51 1.27
C GLU A 321 -16.27 15.85 2.74
N GLY A 322 -15.77 16.99 3.20
CA GLY A 322 -15.99 17.46 4.57
C GLY A 322 -15.03 16.88 5.62
N ARG A 323 -14.06 16.06 5.22
CA ARG A 323 -12.93 15.62 6.07
C ARG A 323 -11.62 16.06 5.42
N ASN A 324 -10.66 16.50 6.24
CA ASN A 324 -9.40 17.03 5.73
C ASN A 324 -8.38 15.92 5.48
N GLY A 325 -8.48 14.79 6.19
CA GLY A 325 -7.54 13.69 6.02
C GLY A 325 -7.71 12.88 4.72
N SER A 326 -6.74 12.01 4.47
CA SER A 326 -6.68 11.20 3.24
C SER A 326 -5.92 9.90 3.46
N ILE A 327 -6.25 8.88 2.67
CA ILE A 327 -5.53 7.60 2.67
C ILE A 327 -4.92 7.37 1.29
N THR A 328 -3.59 7.37 1.22
CA THR A 328 -2.84 6.97 0.02
C THR A 328 -2.32 5.56 0.22
N GLN A 329 -2.49 4.69 -0.77
CA GLN A 329 -2.04 3.29 -0.67
C GLN A 329 -0.90 3.02 -1.64
N PHE A 330 0.16 2.40 -1.10
CA PHE A 330 1.33 1.94 -1.83
C PHE A 330 1.57 0.44 -1.58
N PRO A 331 0.76 -0.45 -2.17
CA PRO A 331 0.96 -1.89 -2.06
C PRO A 331 2.18 -2.36 -2.86
N ILE A 332 3.04 -3.12 -2.23
CA ILE A 332 4.20 -3.76 -2.85
C ILE A 332 3.85 -5.22 -3.10
N LEU A 333 4.11 -5.68 -4.33
CA LEU A 333 3.92 -7.07 -4.71
C LEU A 333 5.15 -7.63 -5.42
N THR A 334 5.45 -8.90 -5.15
CA THR A 334 6.50 -9.63 -5.88
C THR A 334 5.89 -10.55 -6.94
N MET A 335 6.18 -10.28 -8.21
CA MET A 335 5.70 -11.08 -9.34
C MET A 335 6.47 -12.41 -9.40
N PRO A 336 5.77 -13.55 -9.41
CA PRO A 336 6.43 -14.83 -9.62
C PRO A 336 7.04 -14.92 -11.02
N ASN A 337 8.32 -15.30 -11.11
CA ASN A 337 9.08 -15.43 -12.36
C ASN A 337 9.11 -14.15 -13.23
N ASP A 338 9.01 -12.97 -12.62
CA ASP A 338 8.99 -11.68 -13.31
C ASP A 338 7.82 -11.56 -14.33
N ASP A 339 6.75 -12.37 -14.16
CA ASP A 339 5.62 -12.47 -15.10
C ASP A 339 4.50 -11.47 -14.74
N ILE A 340 4.40 -10.38 -15.50
CA ILE A 340 3.34 -9.37 -15.35
C ILE A 340 1.93 -9.92 -15.68
N THR A 341 1.84 -11.03 -16.42
CA THR A 341 0.55 -11.68 -16.75
C THR A 341 0.08 -12.64 -15.66
N HIS A 342 0.84 -12.76 -14.56
CA HIS A 342 0.43 -13.52 -13.40
C HIS A 342 -0.89 -12.97 -12.81
N PRO A 343 -1.82 -13.81 -12.29
CA PRO A 343 -3.10 -13.34 -11.73
C PRO A 343 -3.00 -12.20 -10.71
N ILE A 344 -1.94 -12.18 -9.89
CA ILE A 344 -1.73 -11.17 -8.84
C ILE A 344 -1.49 -9.75 -9.43
N PRO A 345 -0.44 -9.50 -10.24
CA PRO A 345 -0.23 -8.20 -10.88
C PRO A 345 -1.35 -7.84 -11.85
N ASP A 346 -1.90 -8.81 -12.60
CA ASP A 346 -3.00 -8.59 -13.56
C ASP A 346 -4.26 -8.04 -12.86
N LEU A 347 -4.74 -8.70 -11.79
CA LEU A 347 -5.89 -8.22 -11.02
C LEU A 347 -5.59 -6.93 -10.26
N THR A 348 -4.36 -6.78 -9.73
CA THR A 348 -3.97 -5.53 -9.06
C THR A 348 -3.98 -4.35 -10.04
N GLY A 349 -3.48 -4.51 -11.26
CA GLY A 349 -3.49 -3.48 -12.30
C GLY A 349 -4.90 -3.12 -12.82
N TYR A 350 -5.86 -4.05 -12.72
CA TYR A 350 -7.27 -3.73 -13.01
C TYR A 350 -7.90 -2.85 -11.94
N ILE A 351 -7.56 -3.07 -10.66
CA ILE A 351 -8.18 -2.37 -9.52
C ILE A 351 -7.50 -1.03 -9.25
N THR A 352 -6.16 -1.00 -9.29
CA THR A 352 -5.37 0.17 -8.95
C THR A 352 -5.24 1.15 -10.13
N GLU A 353 -4.74 2.35 -9.84
CA GLU A 353 -4.76 3.49 -10.77
C GLU A 353 -3.43 3.68 -11.49
N GLY A 354 -2.73 2.58 -11.77
CA GLY A 354 -1.38 2.58 -12.32
C GLY A 354 -0.52 1.49 -11.70
N GLN A 355 0.78 1.52 -11.98
CA GLN A 355 1.76 0.64 -11.36
C GLN A 355 3.16 1.23 -11.54
N ILE A 356 4.05 0.97 -10.58
CA ILE A 356 5.47 1.25 -10.69
C ILE A 356 6.19 -0.08 -10.86
N PHE A 357 6.93 -0.23 -11.95
CA PHE A 357 7.57 -1.49 -12.30
C PHE A 357 9.07 -1.44 -12.00
N VAL A 358 9.53 -2.36 -11.15
CA VAL A 358 10.93 -2.55 -10.82
C VAL A 358 11.52 -3.63 -11.74
N ASP A 359 12.57 -3.28 -12.46
CA ASP A 359 13.12 -4.11 -13.53
C ASP A 359 14.47 -4.72 -13.15
N ARG A 360 14.60 -6.04 -13.38
CA ARG A 360 15.81 -6.80 -13.12
C ARG A 360 16.96 -6.38 -14.05
N ALA A 361 16.68 -5.98 -15.28
CA ALA A 361 17.71 -5.58 -16.23
C ALA A 361 18.47 -4.32 -15.77
N LEU A 362 17.75 -3.34 -15.22
CA LEU A 362 18.34 -2.14 -14.64
C LEU A 362 19.12 -2.45 -13.36
N TYR A 363 18.58 -3.33 -12.52
CA TYR A 363 19.25 -3.73 -11.27
C TYR A 363 20.59 -4.46 -11.52
N ASN A 364 20.62 -5.37 -12.50
CA ASN A 364 21.86 -6.07 -12.88
C ASN A 364 22.95 -5.12 -13.41
N ARG A 365 22.56 -3.94 -13.89
CA ARG A 365 23.47 -2.85 -14.30
C ARG A 365 23.86 -1.91 -13.17
N GLN A 366 23.53 -2.26 -11.92
CA GLN A 366 23.82 -1.49 -10.71
C GLN A 366 23.17 -0.10 -10.69
N ILE A 367 22.01 0.05 -11.34
CA ILE A 367 21.20 1.27 -11.29
C ILE A 367 20.23 1.15 -10.12
N TYR A 368 20.19 2.17 -9.26
CA TYR A 368 19.23 2.27 -8.17
C TYR A 368 18.55 3.65 -8.17
N PRO A 369 17.23 3.73 -7.94
CA PRO A 369 16.27 2.62 -7.92
C PRO A 369 16.04 2.05 -9.34
N PRO A 370 15.98 0.72 -9.52
CA PRO A 370 15.82 0.11 -10.84
C PRO A 370 14.37 0.16 -11.35
N ILE A 371 13.83 1.37 -11.52
CA ILE A 371 12.45 1.61 -11.98
C ILE A 371 12.44 1.72 -13.51
N ASN A 372 11.67 0.86 -14.17
CA ASN A 372 11.45 0.95 -15.60
C ASN A 372 10.21 1.79 -15.89
N VAL A 373 10.45 2.96 -16.49
CA VAL A 373 9.41 3.96 -16.76
C VAL A 373 8.46 3.57 -17.90
N LEU A 374 8.81 2.60 -18.75
CA LEU A 374 7.98 2.20 -19.90
C LEU A 374 6.71 1.43 -19.50
N PRO A 375 6.79 0.33 -18.72
CA PRO A 375 5.61 -0.37 -18.23
C PRO A 375 4.99 0.29 -16.99
N SER A 376 5.65 1.30 -16.40
CA SER A 376 5.12 2.06 -15.28
C SER A 376 4.11 3.10 -15.76
N LEU A 377 3.06 3.34 -14.96
CA LEU A 377 2.02 4.31 -15.27
C LEU A 377 1.42 4.87 -13.98
N SER A 378 1.08 6.16 -13.97
CA SER A 378 0.17 6.76 -12.99
C SER A 378 -1.01 7.42 -13.73
N ARG A 379 -2.23 6.92 -13.54
CA ARG A 379 -3.44 7.45 -14.23
C ARG A 379 -3.84 8.83 -13.70
N LEU A 380 -3.63 9.09 -12.41
CA LEU A 380 -3.99 10.37 -11.77
C LEU A 380 -2.92 11.46 -11.93
N MET A 381 -1.76 11.13 -12.49
CA MET A 381 -0.66 12.08 -12.70
C MET A 381 -1.13 13.39 -13.32
N LYS A 382 -1.97 13.35 -14.36
CA LYS A 382 -2.49 14.56 -15.05
C LYS A 382 -3.23 15.54 -14.13
N SER A 383 -3.79 15.05 -13.03
CA SER A 383 -4.51 15.88 -12.05
C SER A 383 -3.60 16.43 -10.95
N GLY A 384 -2.44 15.80 -10.74
CA GLY A 384 -1.42 16.18 -9.74
C GLY A 384 -0.35 17.15 -10.25
N ILE A 385 -0.28 17.35 -11.56
CA ILE A 385 0.78 18.16 -12.20
C ILE A 385 0.22 19.41 -12.88
N GLY A 386 1.08 20.41 -13.05
CA GLY A 386 0.75 21.65 -13.78
C GLY A 386 0.76 22.91 -12.91
N VAL A 387 0.21 23.99 -13.47
CA VAL A 387 0.26 25.34 -12.89
C VAL A 387 -0.48 25.37 -11.55
N GLY A 388 0.22 25.80 -10.50
CA GLY A 388 -0.32 25.92 -9.14
C GLY A 388 -0.09 24.70 -8.25
N LEU A 389 0.35 23.56 -8.80
CA LEU A 389 0.68 22.35 -8.04
C LEU A 389 2.18 22.06 -8.05
N THR A 390 2.76 21.90 -9.24
CA THR A 390 4.20 21.69 -9.42
C THR A 390 4.78 22.81 -10.27
N ARG A 391 5.08 22.54 -11.55
CA ARG A 391 5.56 23.50 -12.54
C ARG A 391 4.79 23.33 -13.85
N GLU A 392 4.70 24.39 -14.64
CA GLU A 392 3.91 24.45 -15.88
C GLU A 392 4.38 23.49 -16.99
N ASP A 393 5.64 23.07 -16.95
CA ASP A 393 6.33 22.27 -17.96
C ASP A 393 6.36 20.77 -17.66
N HIS A 394 6.04 20.38 -16.41
CA HIS A 394 6.09 19.00 -15.95
C HIS A 394 5.37 18.01 -16.91
N PRO A 395 4.14 18.25 -17.39
CA PRO A 395 3.49 17.33 -18.33
C PRO A 395 4.27 17.14 -19.63
N SER A 396 4.74 18.24 -20.22
CA SER A 396 5.44 18.23 -21.51
C SER A 396 6.82 17.58 -21.42
N VAL A 397 7.54 17.83 -20.31
CA VAL A 397 8.87 17.24 -20.06
C VAL A 397 8.74 15.73 -19.89
N SER A 398 7.78 15.27 -19.08
CA SER A 398 7.55 13.85 -18.85
C SER A 398 7.19 13.10 -20.14
N ASP A 399 6.26 13.65 -20.93
CA ASP A 399 5.83 13.07 -22.21
C ASP A 399 6.97 12.96 -23.24
N GLN A 400 7.87 13.95 -23.25
CA GLN A 400 9.04 13.98 -24.14
C GLN A 400 10.13 13.01 -23.66
N LEU A 401 10.43 12.97 -22.35
CA LEU A 401 11.38 12.01 -21.78
C LEU A 401 10.94 10.58 -22.08
N TYR A 402 9.65 10.28 -21.89
CA TYR A 402 9.09 8.95 -22.17
C TYR A 402 9.26 8.58 -23.65
N ALA A 403 8.95 9.51 -24.57
CA ALA A 403 9.09 9.28 -26.01
C ALA A 403 10.55 9.02 -26.40
N ASN A 404 11.47 9.84 -25.92
CA ASN A 404 12.89 9.70 -26.21
C ASN A 404 13.47 8.39 -25.65
N TYR A 405 13.03 8.00 -24.45
CA TYR A 405 13.47 6.75 -23.83
C TYR A 405 12.93 5.52 -24.56
N ALA A 406 11.66 5.55 -25.01
CA ALA A 406 11.09 4.47 -25.80
C ALA A 406 11.84 4.28 -27.14
N ILE A 407 12.05 5.37 -27.87
CA ILE A 407 12.81 5.36 -29.13
C ILE A 407 14.25 4.88 -28.89
N GLY A 408 14.89 5.33 -27.81
CA GLY A 408 16.24 4.92 -27.46
C GLY A 408 16.38 3.43 -27.13
N GLN A 409 15.38 2.81 -26.50
CA GLN A 409 15.37 1.36 -26.27
C GLN A 409 15.18 0.56 -27.56
N ASP A 410 14.31 1.01 -28.47
CA ASP A 410 14.12 0.39 -29.79
C ASP A 410 15.42 0.46 -30.61
N ILE A 411 16.10 1.61 -30.59
CA ILE A 411 17.40 1.79 -31.25
C ILE A 411 18.48 0.91 -30.60
N ARG A 412 18.49 0.78 -29.27
CA ARG A 412 19.43 -0.11 -28.57
C ARG A 412 19.22 -1.58 -28.97
N ALA A 413 17.98 -2.00 -29.14
CA ALA A 413 17.66 -3.33 -29.66
C ALA A 413 18.09 -3.49 -31.12
N MET A 414 17.89 -2.47 -31.96
CA MET A 414 18.34 -2.46 -33.36
C MET A 414 19.88 -2.52 -33.48
N MET A 415 20.59 -1.75 -32.65
CA MET A 415 22.06 -1.74 -32.58
C MET A 415 22.62 -3.13 -32.27
N ALA A 416 21.98 -3.88 -31.37
CA ALA A 416 22.39 -5.24 -31.05
C ALA A 416 22.27 -6.22 -32.24
N VAL A 417 21.43 -5.91 -33.23
CA VAL A 417 21.20 -6.75 -34.42
C VAL A 417 22.05 -6.31 -35.60
N VAL A 418 22.10 -5.02 -35.90
CA VAL A 418 22.71 -4.47 -37.13
C VAL A 418 24.15 -3.97 -36.92
N GLY A 419 24.53 -3.70 -35.66
CA GLY A 419 25.83 -3.12 -35.30
C GLY A 419 25.82 -1.59 -35.26
N GLU A 420 26.84 -1.00 -34.63
CA GLU A 420 26.91 0.44 -34.34
C GLU A 420 27.09 1.29 -35.61
N GLU A 421 27.79 0.77 -36.63
CA GLU A 421 28.13 1.51 -37.87
C GLU A 421 26.92 1.83 -38.76
N ALA A 422 25.78 1.15 -38.54
CA ALA A 422 24.56 1.33 -39.33
C ALA A 422 23.62 2.41 -38.76
N LEU A 423 23.96 3.00 -37.61
CA LEU A 423 23.13 4.00 -36.93
C LEU A 423 23.30 5.38 -37.54
N SER A 424 22.19 6.13 -37.61
CA SER A 424 22.25 7.55 -37.98
C SER A 424 22.84 8.40 -36.85
N SER A 425 23.25 9.63 -37.17
CA SER A 425 23.70 10.60 -36.15
C SER A 425 22.64 10.85 -35.08
N ASP A 426 21.37 10.83 -35.47
CA ASP A 426 20.24 11.07 -34.59
C ASP A 426 20.03 9.86 -33.66
N ASP A 427 20.21 8.65 -34.18
CA ASP A 427 20.11 7.43 -33.39
C ASP A 427 21.19 7.34 -32.32
N LEU A 428 22.42 7.79 -32.65
CA LEU A 428 23.51 7.90 -31.69
C LEU A 428 23.16 8.87 -30.54
N LEU A 429 22.47 9.97 -30.82
CA LEU A 429 21.99 10.90 -29.79
C LEU A 429 20.96 10.25 -28.86
N TYR A 430 20.02 9.47 -29.41
CA TYR A 430 19.05 8.72 -28.58
C TYR A 430 19.72 7.67 -27.68
N LEU A 431 20.77 7.00 -28.18
CA LEU A 431 21.56 6.07 -27.37
C LEU A 431 22.31 6.79 -26.24
N GLU A 432 22.96 7.92 -26.56
CA GLU A 432 23.64 8.74 -25.56
C GLU A 432 22.66 9.24 -24.49
N PHE A 433 21.49 9.72 -24.91
CA PHE A 433 20.41 10.13 -24.01
C PHE A 433 19.97 8.98 -23.12
N THR A 434 19.73 7.79 -23.67
CA THR A 434 19.25 6.63 -22.89
C THR A 434 20.25 6.24 -21.81
N ASN A 435 21.55 6.24 -22.13
CA ASN A 435 22.62 5.98 -21.16
C ASN A 435 22.69 7.06 -20.08
N LYS A 436 22.58 8.35 -20.44
CA LYS A 436 22.57 9.46 -19.49
C LYS A 436 21.30 9.47 -18.62
N PHE A 437 20.15 9.11 -19.19
CA PHE A 437 18.89 8.99 -18.47
C PHE A 437 18.98 7.90 -17.40
N GLU A 438 19.47 6.73 -17.76
CA GLU A 438 19.65 5.63 -16.79
C GLU A 438 20.69 5.95 -15.71
N SER A 439 21.82 6.59 -16.07
CA SER A 439 22.93 6.85 -15.15
C SER A 439 22.80 8.11 -14.30
N LYS A 440 22.08 9.14 -14.73
CA LYS A 440 21.90 10.40 -13.99
C LYS A 440 20.47 10.60 -13.49
N PHE A 441 19.47 10.30 -14.32
CA PHE A 441 18.07 10.58 -13.98
C PHE A 441 17.50 9.51 -13.06
N LEU A 442 17.56 8.25 -13.51
CA LEU A 442 17.06 7.09 -12.74
C LEU A 442 17.98 6.77 -11.57
N SER A 443 19.30 6.88 -11.78
CA SER A 443 20.27 6.63 -10.72
C SER A 443 20.21 7.73 -9.65
N GLN A 444 19.95 7.31 -8.42
CA GLN A 444 19.82 8.14 -7.23
C GLN A 444 20.31 7.34 -6.02
N GLY A 445 20.84 7.98 -4.98
CA GLY A 445 21.18 7.29 -3.74
C GLY A 445 19.95 6.86 -2.92
N PRO A 446 20.02 5.79 -2.10
CA PRO A 446 18.91 5.34 -1.23
C PRO A 446 18.52 6.35 -0.14
N TYR A 447 19.40 7.30 0.18
CA TYR A 447 19.16 8.36 1.16
C TYR A 447 19.14 9.76 0.52
N GLU A 448 19.33 9.85 -0.79
CA GLU A 448 19.26 11.11 -1.51
C GLU A 448 17.78 11.48 -1.67
N LYS A 449 17.37 12.67 -1.25
CA LYS A 449 16.02 13.23 -1.46
C LYS A 449 16.14 14.33 -2.50
N ARG A 450 15.55 14.15 -3.69
CA ARG A 450 15.51 15.18 -4.72
C ARG A 450 14.22 15.96 -4.64
N ASP A 451 14.31 17.26 -4.85
CA ASP A 451 13.10 18.05 -5.03
C ASP A 451 12.46 17.82 -6.41
N ILE A 452 11.15 18.06 -6.54
CA ILE A 452 10.48 17.98 -7.84
C ILE A 452 11.10 19.00 -8.82
N PHE A 453 11.44 20.20 -8.34
CA PHE A 453 12.06 21.22 -9.18
C PHE A 453 13.47 20.84 -9.62
N GLU A 454 14.27 20.26 -8.72
CA GLU A 454 15.59 19.71 -9.06
C GLU A 454 15.48 18.57 -10.08
N SER A 455 14.50 17.68 -9.91
CA SER A 455 14.25 16.57 -10.82
C SER A 455 13.83 17.05 -12.21
N LEU A 456 13.01 18.11 -12.29
CA LEU A 456 12.64 18.73 -13.57
C LEU A 456 13.84 19.46 -14.21
N ASP A 457 14.70 20.09 -13.44
CA ASP A 457 15.89 20.74 -13.98
C ASP A 457 16.93 19.74 -14.50
N LEU A 458 17.07 18.58 -13.83
CA LEU A 458 17.83 17.43 -14.33
C LEU A 458 17.23 16.87 -15.63
N ALA A 459 15.90 16.78 -15.72
CA ALA A 459 15.22 16.39 -16.94
C ALA A 459 15.54 17.33 -18.10
N TRP A 460 15.54 18.65 -17.86
CA TRP A 460 15.94 19.63 -18.88
C TRP A 460 17.40 19.55 -19.26
N GLU A 461 18.32 19.28 -18.32
CA GLU A 461 19.72 19.04 -18.65
C GLU A 461 19.88 17.88 -19.65
N LEU A 462 19.08 16.83 -19.49
CA LEU A 462 19.08 15.69 -20.40
C LEU A 462 18.42 16.01 -21.74
N LEU A 463 17.32 16.75 -21.76
CA LEU A 463 16.68 17.15 -23.01
C LEU A 463 17.54 18.09 -23.86
N ARG A 464 18.45 18.85 -23.24
CA ARG A 464 19.43 19.71 -23.93
C ARG A 464 20.51 18.94 -24.70
N THR A 465 20.61 17.61 -24.56
CA THR A 465 21.48 16.82 -25.45
C THR A 465 20.93 16.77 -26.87
N PHE A 466 19.62 16.95 -27.03
CA PHE A 466 18.99 17.04 -28.34
C PHE A 466 18.94 18.50 -28.83
N PRO A 467 19.07 18.72 -30.14
CA PRO A 467 18.77 20.01 -30.73
C PRO A 467 17.26 20.34 -30.64
N GLU A 468 16.92 21.63 -30.69
CA GLU A 468 15.56 22.14 -30.44
C GLU A 468 14.48 21.54 -31.36
N ASP A 469 14.85 21.20 -32.59
CA ASP A 469 13.97 20.64 -33.62
C ASP A 469 13.52 19.20 -33.34
N MET A 470 14.26 18.45 -32.52
CA MET A 470 13.91 17.09 -32.15
C MET A 470 12.88 17.01 -31.00
N LEU A 471 12.68 18.11 -30.25
CA LEU A 471 11.79 18.16 -29.08
C LEU A 471 10.32 18.44 -29.48
N LYS A 472 9.69 17.46 -30.14
CA LYS A 472 8.36 17.64 -30.79
C LYS A 472 7.17 17.74 -29.83
N LYS A 473 7.25 17.19 -28.61
CA LYS A 473 6.11 17.20 -27.65
C LYS A 473 6.11 18.38 -26.70
N ILE A 474 7.13 19.23 -26.75
CA ILE A 474 7.25 20.40 -25.90
C ILE A 474 6.69 21.62 -26.63
N LYS A 475 5.86 22.42 -25.96
CA LYS A 475 5.32 23.67 -26.52
C LYS A 475 6.45 24.67 -26.73
N SER A 476 6.37 25.45 -27.81
CA SER A 476 7.35 26.49 -28.17
C SER A 476 7.64 27.47 -27.02
N ASP A 477 6.61 27.87 -26.28
CA ASP A 477 6.71 28.87 -25.21
C ASP A 477 7.56 28.35 -24.04
N LEU A 478 7.40 27.07 -23.70
CA LEU A 478 8.17 26.39 -22.67
C LEU A 478 9.61 26.15 -23.13
N LEU A 479 9.78 25.77 -24.39
CA LEU A 479 11.10 25.53 -24.98
C LEU A 479 11.95 26.81 -24.94
N GLN A 480 11.41 27.96 -25.33
CA GLN A 480 12.12 29.24 -25.28
C GLN A 480 12.51 29.68 -23.86
N LYS A 481 11.74 29.26 -22.85
CA LYS A 481 11.95 29.62 -21.44
C LYS A 481 13.01 28.73 -20.76
N TYR A 482 12.96 27.42 -20.96
CA TYR A 482 13.78 26.46 -20.19
C TYR A 482 14.97 25.87 -20.97
N TYR A 483 14.97 25.92 -22.31
CA TYR A 483 16.08 25.38 -23.11
C TYR A 483 17.40 26.18 -22.94
N PRO A 484 17.44 27.52 -23.06
CA PRO A 484 18.66 28.30 -22.84
C PRO A 484 19.03 28.43 -21.35
N ARG A 485 20.13 27.79 -20.92
CA ARG A 485 20.60 27.78 -19.51
C ARG A 485 20.90 29.19 -18.97
N ASP A 486 21.42 30.08 -19.82
CA ASP A 486 21.81 31.44 -19.44
C ASP A 486 20.60 32.35 -19.15
N ARG A 487 19.48 32.18 -19.87
CA ARG A 487 18.25 32.96 -19.62
C ARG A 487 17.51 32.50 -18.37
N TYR A 488 17.55 31.20 -18.07
CA TYR A 488 16.94 30.64 -16.85
C TYR A 488 17.64 31.14 -15.58
N ILE A 489 18.98 31.12 -15.55
CA ILE A 489 19.77 31.63 -14.42
C ILE A 489 19.55 33.14 -14.25
N GLN A 490 19.54 33.92 -15.34
CA GLN A 490 19.27 35.36 -15.30
C GLN A 490 17.85 35.69 -14.79
N GLN A 491 16.83 34.88 -15.10
CA GLN A 491 15.46 35.08 -14.62
C GLN A 491 15.26 34.73 -13.14
N GLN A 492 16.11 33.91 -12.52
CA GLN A 492 16.05 33.61 -11.08
C GLN A 492 16.86 34.60 -10.22
N THR A 493 17.85 35.29 -10.81
CA THR A 493 18.63 36.32 -10.12
C THR A 493 18.06 37.73 -10.24
N SER A 494 17.04 37.91 -11.09
CA SER A 494 16.24 39.14 -11.24
C SER A 494 14.97 39.06 -10.40
#